data_AF-A0A1C6PJS9-F1
#
_entry.id   AF-A0A1C6PJS9-F1
#
_cell.length_a   1.000
_cell.length_b   1.000
_cell.length_c   1.000
_cell.angle_alpha   90.00
_cell.angle_beta   90.00
_cell.angle_gamma   90.00
#
_symmetry.space_group_name_H-M   'P 1'
#
loop_
_entity.id
_entity.type
_entity.pdbx_description
1 polymer ?
#
loop_
_entity_poly.entity_id
_entity_poly.type
_entity_poly.pdbx_seq_one_letter_code
_entity_poly.pdbx_strand_id
1 'polypeptide(L)'
;MTTPSRSPAERLIVSCGLWHIGLGLYFIFVRPALLPEDLGYIGVDAQVLHAAAPRLADWLAKVFTVMGGFMTGAGVLIAYLGWKVMPLRTQGITAALALAGAATLVLMSAVNFALQSDFRWLLALPPIAWFVALGLYAHAP
;
A
#
# COMPACT_ATOMS: atom_id res chain seq x y z
N MET A 1 -3.90 5.89 -35.16
CA MET A 1 -4.70 5.72 -33.94
C MET A 1 -4.01 6.46 -32.81
N THR A 2 -4.46 7.68 -32.50
CA THR A 2 -4.00 8.41 -31.31
C THR A 2 -4.64 7.77 -30.10
N THR A 3 -3.87 7.16 -29.21
CA THR A 3 -4.38 6.73 -27.90
C THR A 3 -4.99 7.95 -27.20
N PRO A 4 -6.27 7.91 -26.77
CA PRO A 4 -6.84 9.02 -26.02
C PRO A 4 -5.98 9.30 -24.78
N SER A 5 -5.78 10.59 -24.46
CA SER A 5 -5.07 10.97 -23.25
C SER A 5 -5.83 10.45 -22.03
N ARG A 6 -5.17 9.64 -21.19
CA ARG A 6 -5.79 9.06 -19.99
C ARG A 6 -6.37 10.13 -19.08
N SER A 7 -7.49 9.82 -18.44
CA SER A 7 -8.09 10.73 -17.47
C SER A 7 -7.15 10.93 -16.26
N PRO A 8 -7.20 12.08 -15.58
CA PRO A 8 -6.41 12.30 -14.37
C PRO A 8 -6.65 11.23 -13.30
N ALA A 9 -7.90 10.76 -13.15
CA ALA A 9 -8.28 9.70 -12.21
C ALA A 9 -7.59 8.36 -12.52
N GLU A 10 -7.58 7.93 -13.77
CA GLU A 10 -6.88 6.70 -14.20
C GLU A 10 -5.40 6.79 -13.87
N ARG A 11 -4.75 7.92 -14.17
CA ARG A 11 -3.32 8.13 -13.89
C ARG A 11 -3.02 8.07 -12.39
N LEU A 12 -3.87 8.68 -11.56
CA LEU A 12 -3.73 8.64 -10.11
C LEU A 12 -3.86 7.22 -9.56
N ILE A 13 -4.85 6.44 -9.99
CA ILE A 13 -5.00 5.04 -9.56
C ILE A 13 -3.82 4.18 -10.03
N VAL A 14 -3.36 4.34 -11.27
CA VAL A 14 -2.15 3.66 -11.75
C VAL A 14 -0.94 4.02 -10.89
N SER A 15 -0.78 5.30 -10.54
CA SER A 15 0.33 5.77 -9.70
C SER A 15 0.26 5.19 -8.29
N CYS A 16 -0.94 5.06 -7.72
CA CYS A 16 -1.14 4.37 -6.44
C CYS A 16 -0.77 2.88 -6.55
N GLY A 17 -1.14 2.21 -7.64
CA GLY A 17 -0.74 0.82 -7.90
C GLY A 17 0.77 0.66 -7.99
N LEU A 18 1.46 1.54 -8.72
CA LEU A 18 2.93 1.55 -8.82
C LEU A 18 3.59 1.83 -7.46
N TRP A 19 3.02 2.74 -6.68
CA TRP A 19 3.49 2.98 -5.32
C TRP A 19 3.33 1.74 -4.44
N HIS A 20 2.21 1.02 -4.55
CA HIS A 20 1.97 -0.22 -3.82
C HIS A 20 2.95 -1.33 -4.21
N ILE A 21 3.32 -1.40 -5.50
CA ILE A 21 4.40 -2.27 -5.99
C ILE A 21 5.72 -1.88 -5.32
N GLY A 22 6.10 -0.60 -5.37
CA GLY A 22 7.34 -0.12 -4.74
C GLY A 22 7.40 -0.43 -3.25
N LEU A 23 6.29 -0.25 -2.53
CA LEU A 23 6.18 -0.60 -1.12
C LEU A 23 6.34 -2.12 -0.90
N GLY A 24 5.70 -2.94 -1.72
CA GLY A 24 5.85 -4.39 -1.65
C GLY A 24 7.30 -4.84 -1.86
N LEU A 25 7.98 -4.29 -2.85
CA LEU A 25 9.41 -4.55 -3.09
C LEU A 25 10.29 -4.07 -1.93
N TYR A 26 9.96 -2.93 -1.33
CA TYR A 26 10.61 -2.46 -0.11
C TYR A 26 10.49 -3.47 1.04
N PHE A 27 9.29 -4.03 1.27
CA PHE A 27 9.07 -5.05 2.31
C PHE A 27 9.83 -6.36 2.06
N ILE A 28 10.03 -6.73 0.79
CA ILE A 28 10.76 -7.96 0.43
C ILE A 28 12.27 -7.77 0.58
N PHE A 29 12.83 -6.67 0.08
CA PHE A 29 14.27 -6.56 -0.13
C PHE A 29 14.99 -5.60 0.83
N VAL A 30 14.28 -4.60 1.37
CA VAL A 30 14.92 -3.45 2.02
C VAL A 30 14.51 -3.33 3.49
N ARG A 31 13.24 -3.59 3.83
CA ARG A 31 12.71 -3.38 5.18
C ARG A 31 13.42 -4.32 6.18
N PRO A 32 14.09 -3.77 7.22
CA PRO A 32 14.58 -4.57 8.32
C PRO A 32 13.46 -5.34 9.03
N ALA A 33 13.80 -6.46 9.68
CA ALA A 33 12.82 -7.25 10.42
C ALA A 33 12.24 -6.48 11.63
N LEU A 34 13.06 -5.67 12.29
CA LEU A 34 12.64 -4.83 13.41
C LEU A 34 13.20 -3.43 13.18
N LEU A 35 12.31 -2.44 13.13
CA LEU A 35 12.68 -1.04 13.14
C LEU A 35 12.91 -0.58 14.59
N PRO A 36 13.68 0.49 14.83
CA PRO A 36 13.78 1.11 16.15
C PRO A 36 12.40 1.49 16.72
N GLU A 37 11.50 1.96 15.85
CA GLU A 37 10.10 2.23 16.17
C GLU A 37 9.37 0.98 16.70
N ASP A 38 9.55 -0.18 16.04
CA ASP A 38 8.89 -1.43 16.41
C ASP A 38 9.32 -1.85 17.84
N LEU A 39 10.60 -1.71 18.17
CA LEU A 39 11.14 -1.99 19.51
C LEU A 39 10.61 -1.00 20.56
N GLY A 40 10.51 0.27 20.19
CA GLY A 40 9.91 1.31 21.04
C GLY A 40 8.44 1.02 21.36
N TYR A 41 7.66 0.58 20.38
CA TYR A 41 6.26 0.21 20.57
C TYR A 41 6.10 -1.05 21.44
N ILE A 42 6.91 -2.08 21.20
CA ILE A 42 6.90 -3.31 22.01
C ILE A 42 7.41 -3.04 23.44
N GLY A 43 8.28 -2.03 23.62
CA GLY A 43 8.85 -1.67 24.91
C GLY A 43 9.93 -2.64 25.38
N VAL A 44 10.69 -3.25 24.46
CA VAL A 44 11.75 -4.21 24.76
C VAL A 44 13.05 -3.84 24.07
N ASP A 45 14.17 -4.08 24.74
CA ASP A 45 15.49 -3.94 24.14
C ASP A 45 15.77 -5.06 23.12
N ALA A 46 16.49 -4.72 22.05
CA ALA A 46 16.82 -5.65 20.98
C ALA A 46 17.60 -6.88 21.46
N GLN A 47 18.53 -6.71 22.41
CA GLN A 47 19.36 -7.80 22.94
C GLN A 47 18.52 -8.76 23.76
N VAL A 48 17.62 -8.23 24.59
CA VAL A 48 16.69 -9.03 25.40
C VAL A 48 15.76 -9.83 24.49
N LEU A 49 15.21 -9.20 23.46
CA LEU A 49 14.34 -9.86 22.49
C LEU A 49 15.07 -10.96 21.70
N HIS A 50 16.31 -10.71 21.30
CA HIS A 50 17.12 -11.70 20.61
C HIS A 50 17.47 -12.90 21.51
N ALA A 51 17.79 -12.67 22.78
CA ALA A 51 18.06 -13.73 23.74
C ALA A 51 16.82 -14.60 24.00
N ALA A 52 15.64 -13.99 24.07
CA ALA A 52 14.37 -14.71 24.31
C ALA A 52 13.85 -15.44 23.06
N ALA A 53 14.04 -14.86 21.86
CA ALA A 53 13.52 -15.37 20.61
C ALA A 53 14.52 -15.18 19.45
N PRO A 54 15.59 -15.99 19.38
CA PRO A 54 16.72 -15.75 18.48
C PRO A 54 16.34 -15.83 16.99
N ARG A 55 15.25 -16.54 16.65
CA ARG A 55 14.77 -16.72 15.27
C ARG A 55 13.62 -15.77 14.90
N LEU A 56 13.26 -14.83 15.77
CA LEU A 56 12.14 -13.91 15.53
C LEU A 56 12.39 -13.05 14.28
N ALA A 57 13.59 -12.49 14.14
CA ALA A 57 13.95 -11.66 13.00
C ALA A 57 13.84 -12.44 11.67
N ASP A 58 14.32 -13.70 11.65
CA ASP A 58 14.23 -14.57 10.47
C ASP A 58 12.79 -14.94 10.10
N TRP A 59 11.93 -15.10 11.12
CA TRP A 59 10.51 -15.35 10.91
C TRP A 59 9.81 -14.09 10.38
N LEU A 60 10.07 -12.92 10.98
CA LEU A 60 9.54 -11.64 10.52
C LEU A 60 9.97 -11.32 9.09
N ALA A 61 11.22 -11.58 8.71
CA ALA A 61 11.69 -11.41 7.33
C ALA A 61 10.86 -12.24 6.32
N LYS A 62 10.47 -13.47 6.69
CA LYS A 62 9.59 -14.30 5.85
C LYS A 62 8.17 -13.75 5.81
N VAL A 63 7.64 -13.29 6.94
CA VAL A 63 6.32 -12.64 7.01
C VAL A 63 6.28 -11.40 6.11
N PHE A 64 7.30 -10.53 6.19
CA PHE A 64 7.39 -9.35 5.33
C PHE A 64 7.60 -9.69 3.86
N THR A 65 8.31 -10.77 3.55
CA THR A 65 8.42 -11.27 2.16
C THR A 65 7.05 -11.63 1.61
N VAL A 66 6.25 -12.40 2.36
CA VAL A 66 4.89 -12.79 1.94
C VAL A 66 3.98 -11.57 1.83
N MET A 67 3.98 -10.69 2.83
CA MET A 67 3.21 -9.45 2.82
C MET A 67 3.58 -8.52 1.67
N GLY A 68 4.88 -8.36 1.41
CA GLY A 68 5.38 -7.56 0.29
C GLY A 68 5.01 -8.17 -1.06
N GLY A 69 4.97 -9.51 -1.16
CA GLY A 69 4.42 -10.22 -2.31
C GLY A 69 2.94 -9.90 -2.55
N PHE A 70 2.11 -9.93 -1.49
CA PHE A 70 0.70 -9.53 -1.56
C PHE A 70 0.53 -8.06 -1.97
N MET A 71 1.31 -7.14 -1.39
CA MET A 71 1.29 -5.72 -1.75
C MET A 71 1.69 -5.52 -3.23
N THR A 72 2.74 -6.21 -3.68
CA THR A 72 3.20 -6.15 -5.07
C THR A 72 2.13 -6.66 -6.02
N GLY A 73 1.55 -7.84 -5.75
CA GLY A 73 0.49 -8.42 -6.55
C GLY A 73 -0.76 -7.53 -6.60
N ALA A 74 -1.19 -7.00 -5.45
CA ALA A 74 -2.29 -6.05 -5.37
C ALA A 74 -1.98 -4.78 -6.18
N GLY A 75 -0.78 -4.22 -6.06
CA GLY A 75 -0.36 -3.06 -6.83
C GLY A 75 -0.39 -3.28 -8.35
N VAL A 76 0.04 -4.46 -8.82
CA VAL A 76 -0.09 -4.86 -10.24
C VAL A 76 -1.55 -4.91 -10.68
N LEU A 77 -2.43 -5.54 -9.89
CA LEU A 77 -3.86 -5.59 -10.18
C LEU A 77 -4.49 -4.19 -10.22
N ILE A 78 -4.15 -3.33 -9.26
CA ILE A 78 -4.63 -1.96 -9.17
C ILE A 78 -4.18 -1.14 -10.39
N ALA A 79 -2.91 -1.24 -10.76
CA ALA A 79 -2.38 -0.56 -11.94
C ALA A 79 -3.07 -1.05 -13.22
N TYR A 80 -3.31 -2.36 -13.33
CA TYR A 80 -4.08 -2.93 -14.44
C TYR A 80 -5.53 -2.42 -14.48
N LEU A 81 -6.22 -2.37 -13.33
CA LEU A 81 -7.57 -1.83 -13.23
C LEU A 81 -7.63 -0.37 -13.67
N GLY A 82 -6.72 0.47 -13.18
CA GLY A 82 -6.62 1.87 -13.57
C GLY A 82 -6.31 2.06 -15.06
N TRP A 83 -5.47 1.20 -15.63
CA TRP A 83 -5.03 1.32 -17.01
C TRP A 83 -6.02 0.76 -18.03
N LYS A 84 -6.64 -0.39 -17.75
CA LYS A 84 -7.44 -1.16 -18.72
C LYS A 84 -8.93 -1.15 -18.41
N VAL A 85 -9.33 -1.10 -17.13
CA VAL A 85 -10.72 -1.35 -16.75
C VAL A 85 -11.47 -0.05 -16.44
N MET A 86 -10.85 0.92 -15.78
CA MET A 86 -11.44 2.24 -15.54
C MET A 86 -11.91 2.96 -16.81
N PRO A 87 -11.19 2.92 -17.95
CA PRO A 87 -11.67 3.51 -19.19
C PRO A 87 -12.97 2.87 -19.72
N LEU A 88 -13.27 1.62 -19.32
CA LEU A 88 -14.46 0.89 -19.76
C LEU A 88 -15.73 1.25 -18.98
N ARG A 89 -15.61 2.02 -17.88
CA ARG A 89 -16.75 2.48 -17.06
C ARG A 89 -17.67 1.33 -16.61
N THR A 90 -17.08 0.18 -16.26
CA THR A 90 -17.84 -0.99 -15.83
C THR A 90 -18.63 -0.72 -14.55
N GLN A 91 -19.85 -1.26 -14.47
CA GLN A 91 -20.68 -1.12 -13.26
C GLN A 91 -19.95 -1.73 -12.05
N GLY A 92 -20.03 -1.06 -10.90
CA GLY A 92 -19.43 -1.52 -9.65
C GLY A 92 -17.94 -1.23 -9.46
N ILE A 93 -17.22 -0.73 -10.49
CA ILE A 93 -15.77 -0.47 -10.39
C ILE A 93 -15.42 0.54 -9.29
N THR A 94 -16.22 1.59 -9.10
CA THR A 94 -16.00 2.58 -8.03
C THR A 94 -16.10 1.93 -6.65
N ALA A 95 -17.10 1.08 -6.43
CA ALA A 95 -17.27 0.37 -5.16
C ALA A 95 -16.10 -0.61 -4.90
N ALA A 96 -15.70 -1.36 -5.93
CA ALA A 96 -14.56 -2.27 -5.84
C ALA A 96 -13.26 -1.52 -5.51
N LEU A 97 -12.97 -0.40 -6.18
CA LEU A 97 -11.80 0.43 -5.91
C LEU A 97 -11.87 1.12 -4.53
N ALA A 98 -13.04 1.53 -4.07
CA ALA A 98 -13.22 2.10 -2.74
C ALA A 98 -12.92 1.07 -1.64
N LEU A 99 -13.48 -0.14 -1.76
CA LEU A 99 -13.22 -1.23 -0.81
C LEU A 99 -11.76 -1.68 -0.84
N ALA A 100 -11.16 -1.80 -2.03
CA ALA A 100 -9.75 -2.14 -2.17
C ALA A 100 -8.85 -1.07 -1.53
N GLY A 101 -9.08 0.21 -1.81
CA GLY A 101 -8.33 1.32 -1.23
C GLY A 101 -8.48 1.40 0.29
N ALA A 102 -9.69 1.15 0.82
CA ALA A 102 -9.94 1.10 2.25
C ALA A 102 -9.18 -0.05 2.94
N ALA A 103 -9.28 -1.26 2.40
CA ALA A 103 -8.67 -2.46 2.97
C ALA A 103 -7.14 -2.48 2.87
N THR A 104 -6.55 -1.76 1.91
CA THR A 104 -5.10 -1.75 1.68
C THR A 104 -4.47 -0.47 2.22
N LEU A 105 -4.69 0.67 1.55
CA LEU A 105 -3.98 1.93 1.81
C LEU A 105 -4.47 2.64 3.06
N VAL A 106 -5.79 2.72 3.27
CA VAL A 106 -6.37 3.41 4.43
C VAL A 106 -6.06 2.63 5.70
N LEU A 107 -6.34 1.33 5.72
CA LEU A 107 -6.07 0.49 6.89
C LEU A 107 -4.58 0.57 7.28
N MET A 108 -3.68 0.44 6.31
CA MET A 108 -2.24 0.56 6.58
C MET A 108 -1.88 1.93 7.17
N SER A 109 -2.39 3.02 6.59
CA SER A 109 -2.13 4.37 7.10
C SER A 109 -2.68 4.54 8.51
N ALA A 110 -3.93 4.16 8.76
CA ALA A 110 -4.58 4.27 10.05
C ALA A 110 -3.80 3.52 11.15
N VAL A 111 -3.34 2.30 10.87
CA VAL A 111 -2.51 1.53 11.80
C VAL A 111 -1.17 2.25 12.04
N ASN A 112 -0.51 2.79 11.00
CA ASN A 112 0.75 3.53 11.19
C ASN A 112 0.56 4.83 11.98
N PHE A 113 -0.59 5.51 11.87
CA PHE A 113 -0.93 6.63 12.76
C PHE A 113 -1.14 6.15 14.21
N ALA A 114 -1.82 5.02 14.42
CA ALA A 114 -2.03 4.45 15.74
C ALA A 114 -0.71 4.03 16.42
N LEU A 115 0.26 3.53 15.64
CA LEU A 115 1.61 3.20 16.09
C LEU A 115 2.47 4.45 16.36
N GLN A 116 2.00 5.65 16.00
CA GLN A 116 2.80 6.89 15.99
C GLN A 116 4.04 6.78 15.09
N SER A 117 3.92 6.06 13.98
CA SER A 117 5.05 5.80 13.09
C SER A 117 5.66 7.07 12.50
N ASP A 118 6.98 7.06 12.38
CA ASP A 118 7.72 8.11 11.67
C ASP A 118 7.29 8.20 10.19
N PHE A 119 6.79 7.09 9.62
CA PHE A 119 6.37 7.00 8.22
C PHE A 119 4.91 7.40 7.98
N ARG A 120 4.11 7.66 9.02
CA ARG A 120 2.65 7.83 8.91
C ARG A 120 2.21 8.85 7.85
N TRP A 121 2.94 9.96 7.72
CA TRP A 121 2.63 11.01 6.73
C TRP A 121 2.96 10.60 5.30
N LEU A 122 4.07 9.88 5.10
CA LEU A 122 4.41 9.32 3.80
C LEU A 122 3.35 8.30 3.36
N LEU A 123 2.88 7.47 4.29
CA LEU A 123 1.88 6.45 4.04
C LEU A 123 0.47 7.04 3.82
N ALA A 124 0.21 8.27 4.28
CA ALA A 124 -1.05 8.97 4.04
C ALA A 124 -1.21 9.48 2.59
N LEU A 125 -0.11 9.66 1.84
CA LEU A 125 -0.18 10.24 0.50
C LEU A 125 -1.01 9.39 -0.49
N PRO A 126 -0.78 8.06 -0.61
CA PRO A 126 -1.54 7.22 -1.52
C PRO A 126 -3.05 7.15 -1.24
N PRO A 127 -3.56 6.95 -0.01
CA PRO A 127 -5.01 6.94 0.21
C PRO A 127 -5.64 8.30 -0.10
N ILE A 128 -4.97 9.43 0.19
CA ILE A 128 -5.46 10.76 -0.22
C ILE A 128 -5.57 10.84 -1.75
N ALA A 129 -4.50 10.49 -2.46
CA ALA A 129 -4.48 10.48 -3.93
C ALA A 129 -5.57 9.55 -4.51
N TRP A 130 -5.80 8.41 -3.86
CA TRP A 130 -6.81 7.44 -4.24
C TRP A 130 -8.24 7.99 -4.15
N PHE A 131 -8.62 8.58 -3.01
CA PHE A 131 -9.98 9.12 -2.87
C PHE A 131 -10.22 10.35 -3.73
N VAL A 132 -9.19 11.17 -3.97
CA VAL A 132 -9.25 12.23 -4.99
C VAL A 132 -9.53 11.61 -6.36
N ALA A 133 -8.82 10.53 -6.74
CA ALA A 133 -9.06 9.84 -8.00
C ALA A 133 -10.48 9.27 -8.11
N LEU A 134 -11.02 8.69 -7.04
CA LEU A 134 -12.40 8.20 -7.00
C LEU A 134 -13.42 9.32 -7.15
N GLY A 135 -13.22 10.46 -6.49
CA GLY A 135 -14.07 11.63 -6.64
C GLY A 135 -14.06 12.14 -8.08
N LEU A 136 -12.87 12.31 -8.67
CA LEU A 136 -12.72 12.72 -10.07
C LEU A 136 -13.37 11.74 -11.04
N TYR A 137 -13.26 10.43 -10.78
CA TYR A 137 -13.84 9.39 -11.61
C TYR A 137 -15.38 9.36 -11.52
N ALA A 138 -15.94 9.55 -10.33
CA ALA A 138 -17.39 9.56 -10.10
C ALA A 138 -18.09 10.78 -10.72
N HIS A 139 -17.38 11.90 -10.86
CA HIS A 139 -17.90 13.13 -11.47
C HIS A 139 -17.53 13.29 -12.95
N ALA A 140 -16.77 12.35 -13.52
CA ALA A 140 -16.44 12.39 -14.94
C ALA A 140 -17.66 11.98 -15.79
N PRO A 141 -17.98 12.73 -16.86
CA PRO A 141 -19.06 12.37 -17.79
C PRO A 141 -18.78 11.05 -18.52
#